data_AF-A0A1Z3HMJ2-F1
#
_entry.id   AF-A0A1Z3HMJ2-F1
#
_cell.length_a   1.000
_cell.length_b   1.000
_cell.length_c   1.000
_cell.angle_alpha   90.00
_cell.angle_beta   90.00
_cell.angle_gamma   90.00
#
_symmetry.space_group_name_H-M   'P 1'
#
loop_
_entity.id
_entity.type
_entity.pdbx_description
1 polymer ?
#
loop_
_entity_poly.entity_id
_entity_poly.type
_entity_poly.pdbx_seq_one_letter_code
_entity_poly.pdbx_strand_id
1 'polypeptide(L)'
;MIWPGGRSIPWQSIVSLKGAIACACIALIGWFAAAFWLDQRQVFLPGQTSVGHHLFETSCNSCHEGFKPVSNDTCRRCHQAELAEDAHGTQKFMDPRWAEDLEKLAVLTCTTCHNEHVHMFDRGVHLQPDLCMTCHDGIITGELKSHDGFTPDGCWTAGCHNFHDHRSISTGFLRQNLDQPPMLPVQALPERTVSPSLETAPRPDLTSEFEELGR
;
A
#
# COMPACT_ATOMS: atom_id res chain seq x y z
N MET A 1 -48.58 5.06 39.90
CA MET A 1 -47.81 5.01 38.64
C MET A 1 -47.31 3.59 38.49
N ILE A 2 -48.07 2.75 37.80
CA ILE A 2 -47.86 1.30 37.74
C ILE A 2 -47.16 1.01 36.41
N TRP A 3 -45.91 0.56 36.49
CA TRP A 3 -45.09 0.18 35.33
C TRP A 3 -45.57 -1.18 34.81
N PRO A 4 -46.09 -1.32 33.57
CA PRO A 4 -46.49 -2.62 33.05
C PRO A 4 -45.30 -3.31 32.38
N GLY A 5 -45.13 -4.60 32.66
CA GLY A 5 -44.52 -5.53 31.71
C GLY A 5 -43.02 -5.82 31.85
N GLY A 6 -42.59 -6.40 32.97
CA GLY A 6 -41.37 -7.20 32.99
C GLY A 6 -41.64 -8.57 32.35
N ARG A 7 -41.44 -8.70 31.04
CA ARG A 7 -41.45 -10.02 30.37
C ARG A 7 -40.18 -10.79 30.79
N SER A 8 -40.33 -11.78 31.66
CA SER A 8 -39.28 -12.76 31.92
C SER A 8 -39.09 -13.62 30.68
N ILE A 9 -37.89 -13.59 30.09
CA ILE A 9 -37.53 -14.48 28.98
C ILE A 9 -37.44 -15.90 29.57
N PRO A 10 -38.23 -16.88 29.08
CA PRO A 10 -38.20 -18.22 29.65
C PRO A 10 -36.86 -18.89 29.37
N TRP A 11 -36.34 -19.63 30.35
CA TRP A 11 -35.03 -20.30 30.30
C TRP A 11 -34.82 -21.17 29.05
N GLN A 12 -35.89 -21.78 28.54
CA GLN A 12 -35.89 -22.56 27.30
C GLN A 12 -35.57 -21.72 26.05
N SER A 13 -35.99 -20.45 26.00
CA SER A 13 -35.63 -19.50 24.93
C SER A 13 -34.17 -19.07 25.00
N ILE A 14 -33.56 -19.06 26.19
CA ILE A 14 -32.14 -18.75 26.37
C ILE A 14 -31.29 -19.96 25.94
N VAL A 15 -31.72 -21.19 26.26
CA VAL A 15 -31.04 -22.43 25.82
C VAL A 15 -31.14 -22.60 24.31
N SER A 16 -32.29 -22.31 23.70
CA SER A 16 -32.44 -22.37 22.23
C SER A 16 -31.64 -21.28 21.51
N LEU A 17 -31.57 -20.07 22.06
CA LEU A 17 -30.74 -19.00 21.52
C LEU A 17 -29.25 -19.33 21.60
N LYS A 18 -28.77 -19.83 22.76
CA LYS A 18 -27.38 -20.27 22.92
C LYS A 18 -27.02 -21.41 21.96
N GLY A 19 -27.93 -22.37 21.77
CA GLY A 19 -27.77 -23.45 20.79
C GLY A 19 -27.69 -22.92 19.36
N ALA A 20 -28.57 -21.99 18.98
CA ALA A 20 -28.55 -21.36 17.66
C ALA A 20 -27.25 -20.58 17.41
N ILE A 21 -26.78 -19.81 18.40
CA ILE A 21 -25.50 -19.09 18.32
C ILE A 21 -24.34 -20.07 18.15
N ALA A 22 -24.29 -21.16 18.94
CA ALA A 22 -23.24 -22.16 18.83
C ALA A 22 -23.21 -22.82 17.44
N CYS A 23 -24.38 -23.21 16.90
CA CYS A 23 -24.48 -23.76 15.54
C CYS A 23 -24.02 -22.75 14.48
N ALA A 24 -24.39 -21.47 14.62
CA ALA A 24 -23.96 -20.41 13.71
C ALA A 24 -22.43 -20.21 13.75
N CYS A 25 -21.83 -20.22 14.94
CA CYS A 25 -20.37 -20.14 15.09
C CYS A 25 -19.66 -21.35 14.44
N ILE A 26 -20.17 -22.57 14.64
CA ILE A 26 -19.60 -23.78 14.03
C ILE A 26 -19.69 -23.72 12.51
N ALA A 27 -20.84 -23.29 11.97
CA ALA A 27 -21.01 -23.12 10.53
C ALA A 27 -20.05 -22.06 9.96
N LEU A 28 -19.88 -20.94 10.66
CA LEU A 28 -18.96 -19.86 10.26
C LEU A 28 -17.50 -20.35 10.27
N ILE A 29 -17.07 -21.04 11.32
CA ILE A 29 -15.72 -21.63 11.42
C ILE A 29 -15.50 -22.65 10.31
N GLY A 30 -16.47 -23.54 10.07
CA GLY A 30 -16.41 -24.52 8.99
C GLY A 30 -16.31 -23.87 7.62
N TRP A 31 -17.03 -22.77 7.39
CA TRP A 31 -16.95 -22.00 6.15
C TRP A 31 -15.57 -21.35 5.96
N PHE A 32 -15.02 -20.67 6.99
CA PHE A 32 -13.68 -20.10 6.90
C PHE A 32 -12.59 -21.17 6.70
N ALA A 33 -12.70 -22.31 7.37
CA ALA A 33 -11.77 -23.42 7.18
C ALA A 33 -11.84 -23.97 5.74
N ALA A 34 -13.04 -24.12 5.18
CA ALA A 34 -13.23 -24.53 3.79
C ALA A 34 -12.70 -23.48 2.81
N ALA A 35 -12.97 -22.19 3.04
CA ALA A 35 -12.46 -21.09 2.23
C ALA A 35 -10.92 -21.07 2.22
N PHE A 36 -10.29 -21.30 3.37
CA PHE A 36 -8.84 -21.39 3.48
C PHE A 36 -8.28 -22.61 2.74
N TRP A 37 -8.90 -23.78 2.92
CA TRP A 37 -8.49 -25.03 2.26
C TRP A 37 -8.62 -24.98 0.74
N LEU A 38 -9.67 -24.31 0.25
CA LEU A 38 -9.95 -24.10 -1.17
C LEU A 38 -9.24 -22.86 -1.74
N ASP A 39 -8.34 -22.23 -0.98
CA ASP A 39 -7.55 -21.08 -1.40
C ASP A 39 -8.39 -19.92 -1.94
N GLN A 40 -9.55 -19.67 -1.29
CA GLN A 40 -10.45 -18.56 -1.60
C GLN A 40 -9.93 -17.25 -0.99
N ARG A 41 -8.80 -16.76 -1.49
CA ARG A 41 -8.02 -15.61 -0.97
C ARG A 41 -8.85 -14.34 -0.81
N GLN A 42 -9.82 -14.12 -1.69
CA GLN A 42 -10.75 -12.98 -1.64
C GLN A 42 -11.57 -12.91 -0.34
N VAL A 43 -11.77 -14.03 0.36
CA VAL A 43 -12.45 -14.08 1.66
C VAL A 43 -11.55 -13.48 2.77
N PHE A 44 -10.24 -13.50 2.57
CA PHE A 44 -9.23 -13.10 3.54
C PHE A 44 -8.52 -11.78 3.19
N LEU A 45 -8.79 -11.20 2.01
CA LEU A 45 -8.34 -9.86 1.66
C LEU A 45 -9.08 -8.83 2.50
N PRO A 46 -8.40 -8.05 3.36
CA PRO A 46 -9.06 -7.07 4.21
C PRO A 46 -9.54 -5.82 3.44
N GLY A 47 -9.15 -5.68 2.17
CA GLY A 47 -9.53 -4.59 1.29
C GLY A 47 -8.99 -4.80 -0.13
N GLN A 48 -9.29 -3.85 -1.01
CA GLN A 48 -8.69 -3.78 -2.34
C GLN A 48 -7.21 -3.38 -2.22
N THR A 49 -6.33 -4.06 -2.96
CA THR A 49 -4.91 -3.72 -2.98
C THR A 49 -4.66 -2.39 -3.72
N SER A 50 -3.50 -1.78 -3.49
CA SER A 50 -3.08 -0.61 -4.27
C SER A 50 -2.81 -0.99 -5.73
N VAL A 51 -2.87 -0.01 -6.65
CA VAL A 51 -2.82 -0.24 -8.11
C VAL A 51 -1.53 -0.95 -8.55
N GLY A 52 -0.42 -0.67 -7.89
CA GLY A 52 0.87 -1.31 -8.15
C GLY A 52 0.98 -2.76 -7.65
N HIS A 53 0.00 -3.22 -6.88
CA HIS A 53 0.10 -4.44 -6.08
C HIS A 53 -1.05 -5.42 -6.30
N HIS A 54 -1.83 -5.27 -7.37
CA HIS A 54 -2.91 -6.22 -7.74
C HIS A 54 -2.44 -7.67 -7.89
N LEU A 55 -1.16 -7.90 -8.22
CA LEU A 55 -0.59 -9.24 -8.28
C LEU A 55 -0.68 -9.97 -6.92
N PHE A 56 -0.68 -9.23 -5.80
CA PHE A 56 -0.75 -9.81 -4.45
C PHE A 56 -2.09 -10.48 -4.16
N GLU A 57 -3.17 -10.05 -4.84
CA GLU A 57 -4.48 -10.70 -4.73
C GLU A 57 -4.46 -12.15 -5.25
N THR A 58 -3.49 -12.46 -6.12
CA THR A 58 -3.30 -13.79 -6.70
C THR A 58 -2.22 -14.64 -6.01
N SER A 59 -1.44 -14.06 -5.09
CA SER A 59 -0.27 -14.73 -4.50
C SER A 59 0.05 -14.18 -3.11
N CYS A 60 -0.76 -14.48 -2.08
CA CYS A 60 -0.51 -14.00 -0.71
C CYS A 60 0.88 -14.41 -0.18
N ASN A 61 1.40 -15.54 -0.64
CA ASN A 61 2.72 -16.07 -0.30
C ASN A 61 3.90 -15.28 -0.89
N SER A 62 3.67 -14.33 -1.81
CA SER A 62 4.72 -13.41 -2.27
C SER A 62 5.19 -12.52 -1.12
N CYS A 63 4.28 -12.23 -0.18
CA CYS A 63 4.54 -11.37 0.97
C CYS A 63 4.53 -12.15 2.31
N HIS A 64 3.65 -13.14 2.45
CA HIS A 64 3.43 -13.86 3.70
C HIS A 64 4.06 -15.25 3.72
N GLU A 65 4.70 -15.59 4.84
CA GLU A 65 5.09 -16.96 5.14
C GLU A 65 4.18 -17.49 6.26
N GLY A 66 3.04 -18.06 5.88
CA GLY A 66 1.98 -18.43 6.81
C GLY A 66 1.41 -17.20 7.53
N PHE A 67 1.31 -17.27 8.87
CA PHE A 67 0.82 -16.17 9.71
C PHE A 67 1.92 -15.27 10.26
N LYS A 68 3.15 -15.36 9.72
CA LYS A 68 4.25 -14.47 10.14
C LYS A 68 3.99 -13.02 9.68
N PRO A 69 4.41 -12.02 10.46
CA PRO A 69 4.44 -10.64 9.99
C PRO A 69 5.31 -10.50 8.74
N VAL A 70 4.93 -9.58 7.86
CA VAL A 70 5.76 -9.21 6.70
C VAL A 70 7.01 -8.49 7.19
N SER A 71 8.16 -8.85 6.62
CA SER A 71 9.46 -8.25 6.95
C SER A 71 9.92 -7.31 5.85
N ASN A 72 10.80 -6.36 6.17
CA ASN A 72 11.43 -5.51 5.15
C ASN A 72 12.15 -6.32 4.07
N ASP A 73 12.75 -7.45 4.43
CA ASP A 73 13.44 -8.29 3.45
C ASP A 73 12.49 -8.87 2.42
N THR A 74 11.23 -9.13 2.80
CA THR A 74 10.17 -9.51 1.86
C THR A 74 9.94 -8.41 0.83
N CYS A 75 9.78 -7.16 1.27
CA CYS A 75 9.57 -5.99 0.40
C CYS A 75 10.78 -5.79 -0.53
N ARG A 76 11.98 -5.91 0.03
CA ARG A 76 13.24 -5.71 -0.70
C ARG A 76 13.48 -6.74 -1.79
N ARG A 77 12.88 -7.95 -1.75
CA ARG A 77 13.00 -8.91 -2.87
C ARG A 77 12.57 -8.31 -4.21
N CYS A 78 11.61 -7.38 -4.20
CA CYS A 78 11.18 -6.64 -5.39
C CYS A 78 11.83 -5.24 -5.45
N HIS A 79 11.88 -4.53 -4.33
CA HIS A 79 12.27 -3.11 -4.30
C HIS A 79 13.78 -2.85 -4.11
N GLN A 80 14.63 -3.88 -4.01
CA GLN A 80 16.05 -3.70 -3.70
C GLN A 80 16.76 -2.72 -4.64
N ALA A 81 16.46 -2.79 -5.94
CA ALA A 81 17.09 -1.94 -6.95
C ALA A 81 16.66 -0.48 -6.80
N GLU A 82 15.37 -0.24 -6.50
CA GLU A 82 14.81 1.09 -6.31
C GLU A 82 15.34 1.76 -5.04
N LEU A 83 15.60 0.97 -4.00
CA LEU A 83 16.12 1.46 -2.72
C LEU A 83 17.63 1.72 -2.72
N ALA A 84 18.35 1.40 -3.79
CA ALA A 84 19.81 1.57 -3.85
C ALA A 84 20.23 3.05 -3.77
N GLU A 85 19.40 3.94 -4.30
CA GLU A 85 19.61 5.39 -4.30
C GLU A 85 18.62 6.11 -3.38
N ASP A 86 18.03 5.38 -2.42
CA ASP A 86 16.98 5.91 -1.54
C ASP A 86 17.45 7.14 -0.78
N ALA A 87 16.85 8.26 -1.14
CA ALA A 87 17.18 9.54 -0.56
C ALA A 87 16.65 9.67 0.89
N HIS A 88 15.74 8.80 1.31
CA HIS A 88 15.32 8.56 2.70
C HIS A 88 15.83 7.20 3.23
N GLY A 89 17.08 6.84 2.92
CA GLY A 89 17.68 5.62 3.44
C GLY A 89 17.83 5.57 4.97
N THR A 90 18.01 4.34 5.49
CA THR A 90 18.06 4.02 6.93
C THR A 90 19.02 4.87 7.77
N GLN A 91 20.14 5.30 7.19
CA GLN A 91 21.13 6.14 7.87
C GLN A 91 20.55 7.46 8.40
N LYS A 92 19.58 8.05 7.71
CA LYS A 92 18.95 9.31 8.13
C LYS A 92 18.08 9.13 9.37
N PHE A 93 17.41 7.99 9.46
CA PHE A 93 16.53 7.66 10.58
C PHE A 93 17.31 7.21 11.81
N MET A 94 18.47 6.58 11.64
CA MET A 94 19.35 6.20 12.75
C MET A 94 20.19 7.37 13.31
N ASP A 95 19.98 8.60 12.83
CA ASP A 95 20.62 9.78 13.42
C ASP A 95 20.20 9.92 14.90
N PRO A 96 21.14 10.03 15.86
CA PRO A 96 20.82 10.12 17.28
C PRO A 96 19.85 11.24 17.67
N ARG A 97 19.72 12.28 16.83
CA ARG A 97 18.75 13.36 17.05
C ARG A 97 17.30 12.88 17.04
N TRP A 98 17.00 11.76 16.37
CA TRP A 98 15.67 11.18 16.27
C TRP A 98 15.39 10.08 17.29
N ALA A 99 16.28 9.84 18.25
CA ALA A 99 16.16 8.72 19.18
C ALA A 99 14.81 8.68 19.91
N GLU A 100 14.30 9.85 20.33
CA GLU A 100 12.99 9.94 21.00
C GLU A 100 11.82 9.61 20.05
N ASP A 101 11.90 10.00 18.79
CA ASP A 101 10.84 9.73 17.81
C ASP A 101 10.84 8.26 17.36
N LEU A 102 12.02 7.63 17.32
CA LEU A 102 12.14 6.19 17.05
C LEU A 102 11.51 5.30 18.13
N GLU A 103 11.34 5.82 19.36
CA GLU A 103 10.57 5.12 20.40
C GLU A 103 9.06 5.15 20.14
N LYS A 104 8.59 6.14 19.37
CA LYS A 104 7.17 6.38 19.06
C LYS A 104 6.77 5.77 17.72
N LEU A 105 7.71 5.68 16.77
CA LEU A 105 7.43 5.31 15.39
C LEU A 105 8.51 4.39 14.82
N ALA A 106 8.09 3.23 14.30
CA ALA A 106 8.99 2.21 13.73
C ALA A 106 9.39 2.49 12.27
N VAL A 107 9.84 3.72 11.97
CA VAL A 107 10.17 4.22 10.60
C VAL A 107 11.18 3.37 9.82
N LEU A 108 11.91 2.48 10.50
CA LEU A 108 12.79 1.52 9.86
C LEU A 108 12.05 0.34 9.23
N THR A 109 10.72 0.27 9.31
CA THR A 109 9.91 -0.77 8.69
C THR A 109 9.07 -0.21 7.54
N CYS A 110 9.05 -0.93 6.41
CA CYS A 110 8.27 -0.50 5.24
C CYS A 110 6.78 -0.31 5.59
N THR A 111 6.25 -1.19 6.43
CA THR A 111 4.84 -1.20 6.85
C THR A 111 4.46 -0.08 7.82
N THR A 112 5.41 0.68 8.36
CA THR A 112 5.09 1.90 9.12
C THR A 112 4.55 2.99 8.21
N CYS A 113 5.05 3.05 6.98
CA CYS A 113 4.65 4.06 6.00
C CYS A 113 3.64 3.49 4.99
N HIS A 114 3.88 2.28 4.50
CA HIS A 114 3.09 1.65 3.45
C HIS A 114 2.05 0.69 4.02
N ASN A 115 0.80 0.81 3.55
CA ASN A 115 -0.26 -0.16 3.85
C ASN A 115 -0.80 -0.77 2.55
N GLU A 116 -0.28 -1.92 2.15
CA GLU A 116 -0.55 -2.51 0.83
C GLU A 116 -2.00 -2.97 0.65
N HIS A 117 -2.66 -3.39 1.74
CA HIS A 117 -4.06 -3.80 1.72
C HIS A 117 -5.07 -2.64 1.85
N VAL A 118 -4.59 -1.40 1.85
CA VAL A 118 -5.46 -0.23 1.88
C VAL A 118 -5.37 0.43 0.51
N HIS A 119 -6.51 0.45 -0.20
CA HIS A 119 -6.57 1.13 -1.47
C HIS A 119 -6.37 2.64 -1.29
N MET A 120 -5.50 3.22 -2.13
CA MET A 120 -5.33 4.65 -2.26
C MET A 120 -5.36 4.98 -3.75
N PHE A 121 -6.23 5.93 -4.14
CA PHE A 121 -6.53 6.35 -5.52
C PHE A 121 -5.29 6.35 -6.43
N ASP A 122 -5.40 5.90 -7.69
CA ASP A 122 -4.45 6.01 -8.82
C ASP A 122 -2.93 5.89 -8.54
N ARG A 123 -2.53 5.45 -7.35
CA ARG A 123 -1.16 5.46 -6.86
C ARG A 123 -0.78 4.09 -6.31
N GLY A 124 0.52 3.80 -6.38
CA GLY A 124 1.08 2.48 -6.11
C GLY A 124 1.09 2.06 -4.64
N VAL A 125 1.01 2.99 -3.68
CA VAL A 125 1.09 2.71 -2.24
C VAL A 125 0.17 3.63 -1.43
N HIS A 126 -0.32 3.14 -0.29
CA HIS A 126 -1.04 3.95 0.68
C HIS A 126 -0.09 4.53 1.71
N LEU A 127 -0.20 5.85 1.97
CA LEU A 127 0.54 6.58 2.99
C LEU A 127 -0.45 7.37 3.86
N GLN A 128 -0.23 7.43 5.17
CA GLN A 128 -1.05 8.29 6.03
C GLN A 128 -0.81 9.77 5.68
N PRO A 129 -1.88 10.60 5.53
CA PRO A 129 -1.74 11.95 4.99
C PRO A 129 -0.77 12.86 5.75
N ASP A 130 -0.69 12.74 7.07
CA ASP A 130 0.11 13.58 7.96
C ASP A 130 1.43 12.94 8.42
N LEU A 131 1.77 11.74 7.93
CA LEU A 131 2.93 10.97 8.39
C LEU A 131 4.22 11.79 8.36
N CYS A 132 4.43 12.55 7.29
CA CYS A 132 5.62 13.38 7.11
C CYS A 132 5.79 14.38 8.25
N MET A 133 4.69 14.94 8.76
CA MET A 133 4.71 15.98 9.79
C MET A 133 5.09 15.44 11.16
N THR A 134 5.07 14.11 11.37
CA THR A 134 5.56 13.54 12.63
C THR A 134 7.01 13.95 12.91
N CYS A 135 7.84 14.09 11.87
CA CYS A 135 9.21 14.59 11.99
C CYS A 135 9.42 15.98 11.37
N HIS A 136 8.52 16.42 10.49
CA HIS A 136 8.67 17.66 9.70
C HIS A 136 7.62 18.74 10.00
N ASP A 137 6.98 18.72 11.18
CA ASP A 137 5.96 19.71 11.57
C ASP A 137 6.43 21.17 11.39
N GLY A 138 7.70 21.44 11.67
CA GLY A 138 8.34 22.75 11.49
C GLY A 138 8.18 23.35 10.08
N ILE A 139 8.09 22.51 9.04
CA ILE A 139 8.03 22.96 7.64
C ILE A 139 6.78 23.79 7.37
N ILE A 140 5.62 23.35 7.87
CA ILE A 140 4.34 24.02 7.63
C ILE A 140 3.94 24.97 8.77
N THR A 141 4.56 24.84 9.95
CA THR A 141 4.30 25.70 11.11
C THR A 141 5.15 26.99 11.14
N GLY A 142 6.00 27.19 10.12
CA GLY A 142 6.62 28.48 9.83
C GLY A 142 8.15 28.53 9.83
N GLU A 143 8.84 27.38 9.92
CA GLU A 143 10.31 27.34 9.81
C GLU A 143 10.78 27.59 8.36
N LEU A 144 9.90 27.38 7.37
CA LEU A 144 10.17 27.54 5.95
C LEU A 144 9.11 28.40 5.28
N LYS A 145 9.41 29.68 5.07
CA LYS A 145 8.52 30.63 4.36
C LYS A 145 8.08 30.16 2.98
N SER A 146 8.90 29.36 2.29
CA SER A 146 8.57 28.79 0.99
C SER A 146 7.43 27.77 1.05
N HIS A 147 7.08 27.31 2.25
CA HIS A 147 6.03 26.33 2.50
C HIS A 147 4.81 26.92 3.23
N ASP A 148 4.77 28.25 3.43
CA ASP A 148 3.65 28.94 4.07
C ASP A 148 2.35 28.68 3.29
N GLY A 149 1.32 28.20 3.99
CA GLY A 149 0.00 27.95 3.43
C GLY A 149 -0.19 26.57 2.78
N PHE A 150 0.82 25.69 2.77
CA PHE A 150 0.62 24.29 2.41
C PHE A 150 -0.05 23.49 3.53
N THR A 151 -0.75 22.44 3.14
CA THR A 151 -1.38 21.49 4.07
C THR A 151 -0.42 20.34 4.41
N PRO A 152 -0.56 19.70 5.59
CA PRO A 152 0.25 18.54 6.00
C PRO A 152 0.38 17.43 4.95
N ASP A 153 -0.70 17.16 4.22
CA ASP A 153 -0.78 16.12 3.19
C ASP A 153 -0.24 16.56 1.83
N GLY A 154 0.03 17.85 1.65
CA GLY A 154 0.56 18.42 0.41
C GLY A 154 1.94 17.87 0.03
N CYS A 155 2.76 17.49 1.01
CA CYS A 155 4.13 17.02 0.77
C CYS A 155 4.17 15.83 -0.20
N TRP A 156 3.23 14.89 -0.07
CA TRP A 156 3.18 13.70 -0.93
C TRP A 156 2.06 13.81 -1.99
N THR A 157 0.96 14.53 -1.73
CA THR A 157 -0.15 14.65 -2.69
C THR A 157 0.13 15.63 -3.82
N ALA A 158 0.84 16.74 -3.57
CA ALA A 158 1.04 17.81 -4.55
C ALA A 158 1.98 17.45 -5.71
N GLY A 159 2.67 16.31 -5.63
CA GLY A 159 3.57 15.84 -6.70
C GLY A 159 4.92 16.55 -6.75
N CYS A 160 5.22 17.42 -5.79
CA CYS A 160 6.49 18.14 -5.70
C CYS A 160 7.64 17.29 -5.13
N HIS A 161 7.34 16.44 -4.14
CA HIS A 161 8.31 15.57 -3.50
C HIS A 161 8.02 14.10 -3.78
N ASN A 162 9.05 13.36 -4.20
CA ASN A 162 9.09 11.92 -4.16
C ASN A 162 10.01 11.51 -3.00
N PHE A 163 9.50 10.68 -2.09
CA PHE A 163 10.18 10.34 -0.84
C PHE A 163 11.49 9.60 -1.09
N HIS A 164 11.46 8.52 -1.88
CA HIS A 164 12.66 7.73 -2.18
C HIS A 164 13.60 8.41 -3.18
N ASP A 165 13.11 9.46 -3.87
CA ASP A 165 13.84 10.14 -4.94
C ASP A 165 13.75 11.67 -4.83
N HIS A 166 14.80 12.31 -4.32
CA HIS A 166 14.88 13.78 -4.26
C HIS A 166 15.17 14.45 -5.60
N ARG A 167 15.17 13.72 -6.73
CA ARG A 167 15.27 14.30 -8.07
C ARG A 167 13.92 14.87 -8.55
N SER A 168 12.83 14.62 -7.82
CA SER A 168 11.53 15.21 -8.13
C SER A 168 11.61 16.73 -7.99
N ILE A 169 11.36 17.39 -9.11
CA ILE A 169 11.67 18.80 -9.39
C ILE A 169 13.17 19.02 -9.57
N SER A 170 13.64 18.75 -10.80
CA SER A 170 14.89 19.35 -11.27
C SER A 170 14.72 20.87 -11.20
N THR A 171 15.36 21.51 -10.23
CA THR A 171 15.42 22.97 -10.13
C THR A 171 15.99 23.59 -11.40
N GLY A 172 16.89 22.87 -12.10
CA GLY A 172 17.34 23.22 -13.44
C GLY A 172 16.21 23.22 -14.46
N PHE A 173 15.39 22.15 -14.49
CA PHE A 173 14.21 22.07 -15.35
C PHE A 173 13.21 23.18 -15.02
N LEU A 174 12.84 23.40 -13.75
CA LEU A 174 11.92 24.48 -13.40
C LEU A 174 12.44 25.86 -13.81
N ARG A 175 13.73 26.16 -13.56
CA ARG A 175 14.31 27.44 -13.95
C ARG A 175 14.30 27.66 -15.47
N GLN A 176 14.44 26.59 -16.25
CA GLN A 176 14.38 26.66 -17.72
C GLN A 176 12.96 26.75 -18.27
N ASN A 177 11.95 26.32 -17.50
CA ASN A 177 10.57 26.20 -17.95
C ASN A 177 9.60 27.11 -17.17
N LEU A 178 10.10 28.01 -16.32
CA LEU A 178 9.28 28.84 -15.42
C LEU A 178 8.30 29.77 -16.15
N ASP A 179 8.68 30.21 -17.35
CA ASP A 179 7.91 31.14 -18.20
C ASP A 179 7.05 30.40 -19.24
N GLN A 180 6.95 29.07 -19.18
CA GLN A 180 6.14 28.31 -20.12
C GLN A 180 4.64 28.44 -19.83
N PRO A 181 3.80 28.30 -20.87
CA PRO A 181 2.36 28.26 -20.67
C PRO A 181 1.96 27.09 -19.75
N PRO A 182 0.89 27.24 -18.93
CA PRO A 182 0.48 26.24 -17.94
C PRO A 182 0.23 24.84 -18.50
N MET A 183 -0.09 24.74 -19.79
CA MET A 183 -0.09 23.49 -20.53
C MET A 183 0.66 23.67 -21.84
N LEU A 184 1.58 22.76 -22.10
CA LEU A 184 2.21 22.63 -23.41
C LEU A 184 1.18 22.09 -24.43
N PRO A 185 1.36 22.40 -25.73
CA PRO A 185 0.56 21.79 -26.79
C PRO A 185 0.60 20.26 -26.68
N VAL A 186 -0.52 19.61 -27.01
CA VAL A 186 -0.61 18.14 -27.03
C VAL A 186 0.54 17.58 -27.86
N GLN A 187 1.38 16.76 -27.23
CA GLN A 187 2.49 16.12 -27.90
C GLN A 187 1.94 15.12 -28.92
N ALA A 188 2.08 15.44 -30.20
CA ALA A 188 1.80 14.49 -31.26
C ALA A 188 2.97 13.49 -31.31
N LEU A 189 2.71 12.23 -30.95
CA LEU A 189 3.67 11.17 -31.24
C LEU A 189 3.72 11.00 -32.77
N PRO A 190 4.92 10.84 -33.37
CA PRO A 190 5.00 10.46 -34.76
C PRO A 190 4.28 9.12 -34.94
N GLU A 191 3.53 8.99 -36.03
CA GLU A 191 2.87 7.73 -36.36
C GLU A 191 3.95 6.67 -36.58
N ARG A 192 4.09 5.77 -35.60
CA ARG A 192 5.03 4.65 -35.67
C ARG A 192 4.28 3.48 -36.26
N THR A 193 4.45 3.24 -37.55
CA THR A 193 3.99 2.00 -38.17
C THR A 193 4.88 0.85 -37.68
N VAL A 194 4.39 0.06 -36.72
CA VAL A 194 5.02 -1.21 -36.37
C VAL A 194 4.60 -2.21 -37.44
N SER A 195 5.49 -2.49 -38.39
CA SER A 195 5.30 -3.58 -39.33
C SER A 195 5.71 -4.88 -38.64
N PRO A 196 4.77 -5.79 -38.32
CA PRO A 196 5.16 -7.08 -37.77
C PRO A 196 5.96 -7.86 -38.82
N SER A 197 7.07 -8.46 -38.42
CA SER A 197 7.83 -9.37 -39.28
C SER A 197 7.14 -10.73 -39.45
N LEU A 198 6.14 -11.01 -38.61
CA LEU A 198 5.39 -12.27 -38.58
C LEU A 198 3.92 -11.98 -38.87
N GLU A 199 3.38 -12.65 -39.89
CA GLU A 199 1.95 -12.60 -40.22
C GLU A 199 1.08 -13.30 -39.16
N THR A 200 1.69 -14.18 -38.36
CA THR A 200 1.02 -14.91 -37.29
C THR A 200 1.86 -14.79 -36.02
N ALA A 201 1.22 -14.41 -34.92
CA ALA A 201 1.88 -14.40 -33.61
C ALA A 201 2.44 -15.81 -33.32
N PRO A 202 3.71 -15.92 -32.89
CA PRO A 202 4.24 -17.21 -32.48
C PRO A 202 3.39 -17.78 -31.34
N ARG A 203 3.24 -19.11 -31.31
CA ARG A 203 2.61 -19.74 -30.14
C ARG A 203 3.46 -19.40 -28.92
N PRO A 204 2.86 -18.92 -27.82
CA PRO A 204 3.61 -18.72 -26.58
C PRO A 204 4.23 -20.05 -26.17
N ASP A 205 5.55 -20.09 -26.13
CA ASP A 205 6.32 -21.21 -25.59
C ASP A 205 6.83 -20.79 -24.21
N LEU A 206 5.99 -21.01 -23.20
CA LEU A 206 6.33 -20.71 -21.80
C LEU A 206 7.17 -21.83 -21.16
N THR A 207 7.45 -22.92 -21.90
CA THR A 207 8.13 -24.10 -21.35
C THR A 207 9.53 -23.75 -20.84
N SER A 208 10.27 -22.87 -21.53
CA SER A 208 11.60 -22.44 -21.10
C SER A 208 11.59 -21.53 -19.87
N GLU A 209 10.56 -20.71 -19.68
CA GLU A 209 10.45 -19.81 -18.51
C GLU A 209 10.13 -20.56 -17.21
N PHE A 210 9.44 -21.71 -17.31
CA PHE A 210 9.08 -22.52 -16.13
C PHE A 210 10.05 -23.66 -15.83
N GLU A 211 10.93 -24.07 -16.76
CA GLU A 211 11.96 -25.10 -16.50
C GLU A 211 13.13 -24.61 -15.64
N GLU A 212 13.46 -23.31 -15.66
CA GLU A 212 14.53 -22.75 -14.81
C GLU A 212 14.12 -22.51 -13.35
N LEU A 213 12.82 -22.41 -13.05
CA LEU A 213 12.30 -22.28 -11.68
C LEU A 213 12.15 -23.64 -10.96
N GLY A 214 12.48 -24.74 -11.63
CA GLY A 214 12.37 -26.10 -11.12
C GLY A 214 13.69 -26.75 -10.68
N ARG A 215 14.81 -26.02 -10.63
CA ARG A 215 16.10 -26.50 -10.09
C ARG A 215 16.58 -25.70 -8.89
#